data_AF-A0A7W1GGM8-F1
#
_entry.id   AF-A0A7W1GGM8-F1
#
_cell.length_a   1.000
_cell.length_b   1.000
_cell.length_c   1.000
_cell.angle_alpha   90.00
_cell.angle_beta   90.00
_cell.angle_gamma   90.00
#
_symmetry.space_group_name_H-M   'P 1'
#
loop_
_entity.id
_entity.type
_entity.pdbx_description
1 polymer ?
#
loop_
_entity_poly.entity_id
_entity_poly.type
_entity_poly.pdbx_seq_one_letter_code
_entity_poly.pdbx_strand_id
1 'polypeptide(L)'
;MAVIKKRNESTETRLLLESDEPVELPPAEIDESVVIAQFEAHKPFVPELLDALRAGGWVEPVPVMMDGSTFVVHTATRSFWVKLWHSSPEMTRVERAQVIGCLPSTRGIQILVGDEFDDEELDEDYDDDDTDEDEDDMDSIDDDGEKDTRREP
;
A
#
# COMPACT_ATOMS: atom_id res chain seq x y z
N MET A 1 19.05 -9.14 14.82
CA MET A 1 20.11 -9.37 13.80
C MET A 1 19.47 -9.18 12.43
N ALA A 2 19.91 -8.22 11.61
CA ALA A 2 19.34 -8.02 10.27
C ALA A 2 19.64 -9.23 9.37
N VAL A 3 18.59 -9.89 8.86
CA VAL A 3 18.71 -11.08 8.02
C VAL A 3 18.44 -10.68 6.56
N ILE A 4 19.51 -10.49 5.79
CA ILE A 4 19.42 -10.27 4.35
C ILE A 4 19.10 -11.61 3.69
N LYS A 5 17.86 -11.82 3.23
CA LYS A 5 17.49 -13.01 2.45
C LYS A 5 17.57 -12.72 0.95
N LYS A 6 17.91 -13.79 0.23
CA LYS A 6 18.52 -13.79 -1.10
C LYS A 6 17.52 -13.62 -2.24
N ARG A 7 17.97 -12.84 -3.24
CA ARG A 7 17.95 -13.11 -4.70
C ARG A 7 16.57 -13.41 -5.32
N ASN A 8 15.97 -12.39 -5.92
CA ASN A 8 14.82 -12.57 -6.81
C ASN A 8 15.29 -13.19 -8.15
N GLU A 9 14.75 -14.34 -8.54
CA GLU A 9 15.22 -15.15 -9.67
C GLU A 9 14.76 -14.65 -11.05
N SER A 10 14.02 -13.55 -11.09
CA SER A 10 13.58 -12.92 -12.34
C SER A 10 14.13 -11.51 -12.42
N THR A 11 15.32 -11.40 -13.03
CA THR A 11 15.98 -10.16 -13.48
C THR A 11 16.40 -9.16 -12.39
N GLU A 12 17.69 -8.83 -12.38
CA GLU A 12 18.36 -7.73 -11.67
C GLU A 12 18.96 -8.05 -10.26
N THR A 13 20.24 -7.72 -10.13
CA THR A 13 21.15 -7.91 -8.98
C THR A 13 20.82 -6.97 -7.82
N ARG A 14 19.60 -7.03 -7.30
CA ARG A 14 19.13 -6.12 -6.23
C ARG A 14 18.78 -6.88 -4.96
N LEU A 15 19.21 -6.36 -3.82
CA LEU A 15 18.95 -6.92 -2.49
C LEU A 15 17.77 -6.18 -1.86
N LEU A 16 16.63 -6.85 -1.74
CA LEU A 16 15.50 -6.33 -0.96
C LEU A 16 15.87 -6.33 0.52
N LEU A 17 15.63 -5.22 1.20
CA LEU A 17 15.77 -5.14 2.65
C LEU A 17 14.66 -5.96 3.31
N GLU A 18 15.03 -6.88 4.20
CA GLU A 18 14.11 -7.69 4.98
C GLU A 18 14.55 -7.72 6.45
N SER A 19 13.66 -7.34 7.37
CA SER A 19 13.88 -7.40 8.81
C SER A 19 12.56 -7.29 9.57
N ASP A 20 12.49 -8.01 10.68
CA ASP A 20 11.38 -7.95 11.65
C ASP A 20 11.69 -7.02 12.83
N GLU A 21 12.92 -6.50 12.89
CA GLU A 21 13.38 -5.56 13.90
C GLU A 21 13.68 -4.19 13.26
N PRO A 22 13.64 -3.08 14.02
CA PRO A 22 14.12 -1.80 13.55
C PRO A 22 15.56 -1.87 13.03
N VAL A 23 15.80 -1.30 11.85
CA VAL A 23 17.11 -1.32 11.18
C VAL A 23 17.66 0.10 11.09
N GLU A 24 18.93 0.27 11.44
CA GLU A 24 19.66 1.50 11.18
C GLU A 24 20.18 1.49 9.75
N LEU A 25 19.66 2.41 8.92
CA LEU A 25 20.15 2.62 7.56
C LEU A 25 21.27 3.66 7.56
N PRO A 26 22.43 3.35 6.95
CA PRO A 26 23.44 4.36 6.69
C PRO A 26 22.92 5.38 5.67
N PRO A 27 23.53 6.57 5.62
CA PRO A 27 23.24 7.55 4.58
C PRO A 27 23.44 6.92 3.20
N ALA A 28 22.36 6.87 2.41
CA ALA A 28 22.34 6.14 1.16
C ALA A 28 22.18 7.08 -0.05
N GLU A 29 22.93 6.80 -1.11
CA GLU A 29 22.73 7.43 -2.40
C GLU A 29 21.46 6.89 -3.06
N ILE A 30 20.53 7.79 -3.38
CA ILE A 30 19.26 7.46 -4.04
C ILE A 30 18.91 8.54 -5.06
N ASP A 31 18.49 8.08 -6.24
CA ASP A 31 18.00 8.89 -7.34
C ASP A 31 16.47 9.02 -7.29
N GLU A 32 15.93 10.16 -7.68
CA GLU A 32 14.46 10.33 -7.72
C GLU A 32 13.81 9.40 -8.76
N SER A 33 14.51 9.15 -9.87
CA SER A 33 14.04 8.29 -10.95
C SER A 33 13.80 6.83 -10.55
N VAL A 34 14.42 6.36 -9.47
CA VAL A 34 14.27 5.01 -8.95
C VAL A 34 13.19 4.90 -7.87
N VAL A 35 12.55 6.02 -7.50
CA VAL A 35 11.43 6.05 -6.57
C VAL A 35 10.13 5.80 -7.32
N ILE A 36 9.44 4.74 -6.94
CA ILE A 36 8.17 4.33 -7.51
C ILE A 36 7.08 4.56 -6.46
N ALA A 37 6.31 5.62 -6.64
CA ALA A 37 5.13 5.88 -5.83
C ALA A 37 3.94 5.04 -6.35
N GLN A 38 3.34 4.22 -5.49
CA GLN A 38 2.14 3.45 -5.82
C GLN A 38 0.95 4.35 -6.16
N PHE A 39 0.87 5.51 -5.49
CA PHE A 39 -0.17 6.50 -5.70
C PHE A 39 0.46 7.83 -6.12
N GLU A 40 -0.13 8.50 -7.11
CA GLU A 40 0.37 9.80 -7.59
C GLU A 40 0.32 10.88 -6.52
N ALA A 41 -0.61 10.77 -5.57
CA ALA A 41 -0.72 11.66 -4.41
C ALA A 41 0.54 11.68 -3.53
N HIS A 42 1.40 10.65 -3.60
CA HIS A 42 2.64 10.59 -2.82
C HIS A 42 3.81 11.32 -3.50
N LYS A 43 3.76 11.54 -4.82
CA LYS A 43 4.84 12.16 -5.60
C LYS A 43 5.31 13.51 -5.04
N PRO A 44 4.43 14.43 -4.59
CA PRO A 44 4.87 15.72 -4.04
C PRO A 44 5.75 15.61 -2.79
N PHE A 45 5.68 14.47 -2.07
CA PHE A 45 6.40 14.25 -0.82
C PHE A 45 7.65 13.36 -1.00
N VAL A 46 7.88 12.83 -2.20
CA VAL A 46 9.09 12.05 -2.53
C VAL A 46 10.40 12.79 -2.20
N PRO A 47 10.53 14.11 -2.45
CA PRO A 47 11.76 14.82 -2.09
C PRO A 47 12.10 14.76 -0.59
N GLU A 48 11.07 14.76 0.27
CA GLU A 48 11.24 14.67 1.73
C GLU A 48 11.72 13.27 2.15
N LEU A 49 11.18 12.23 1.50
CA LEU A 49 11.66 10.86 1.67
C LEU A 49 13.12 10.71 1.22
N LEU A 50 13.49 11.28 0.06
CA LEU A 50 14.85 11.23 -0.47
C LEU A 50 15.85 11.89 0.49
N ASP A 51 15.49 13.03 1.09
CA ASP A 51 16.33 13.72 2.05
C ASP A 51 16.58 12.85 3.30
N ALA A 52 15.53 12.23 3.84
CA ALA A 52 15.65 11.33 4.98
C ALA A 52 16.51 10.08 4.69
N LEU A 53 16.36 9.47 3.51
CA LEU A 53 17.18 8.32 3.10
C LEU A 53 18.65 8.70 2.88
N ARG A 54 18.92 9.90 2.37
CA ARG A 54 20.29 10.42 2.18
C ARG A 54 20.95 10.81 3.49
N ALA A 55 20.19 11.29 4.46
CA ALA A 55 20.69 11.55 5.81
C ALA A 55 21.05 10.26 6.56
N GLY A 56 20.36 9.16 6.24
CA GLY A 56 20.42 7.93 7.01
C GLY A 56 19.60 8.05 8.30
N GLY A 57 19.30 6.92 8.92
CA GLY A 57 18.50 6.89 10.13
C GLY A 57 17.85 5.54 10.39
N TRP A 58 17.03 5.49 11.43
CA TRP A 58 16.30 4.28 11.81
C TRP A 58 15.04 4.11 10.96
N VAL A 59 14.83 2.88 10.50
CA VAL A 59 13.59 2.47 9.85
C VAL A 59 12.96 1.33 10.64
N GLU A 60 11.65 1.41 10.83
CA GLU A 60 10.91 0.44 11.64
C GLU A 60 10.08 -0.46 10.73
N PRO A 61 10.09 -1.78 10.90
CA PRO A 61 9.25 -2.66 10.10
C PRO A 61 7.76 -2.37 10.38
N VAL A 62 6.92 -2.49 9.35
CA VAL A 62 5.47 -2.31 9.49
C VAL A 62 4.84 -3.65 9.91
N PRO A 63 4.39 -3.83 11.17
CA PRO A 63 3.93 -5.14 11.66
C PRO A 63 2.67 -5.64 10.95
N VAL A 64 1.76 -4.74 10.56
CA VAL A 64 0.50 -5.10 9.87
C VAL A 64 0.73 -5.70 8.48
N MET A 65 1.87 -5.42 7.84
CA MET A 65 2.16 -5.93 6.51
C MET A 65 2.61 -7.40 6.53
N MET A 66 3.18 -7.88 7.65
CA MET A 66 3.70 -9.25 7.83
C MET A 66 4.65 -9.76 6.73
N ASP A 67 5.14 -8.88 5.86
CA ASP A 67 5.96 -9.25 4.71
C ASP A 67 7.47 -9.14 5.00
N GLY A 68 7.83 -8.55 6.13
CA GLY A 68 9.22 -8.37 6.58
C GLY A 68 10.06 -7.42 5.72
N SER A 69 9.54 -6.88 4.62
CA SER A 69 10.27 -5.99 3.68
C SER A 69 9.72 -4.57 3.61
N THR A 70 8.58 -4.30 4.25
CA THR A 70 8.00 -2.95 4.35
C THR A 70 8.46 -2.26 5.61
N PHE A 71 9.04 -1.07 5.44
CA PHE A 71 9.56 -0.25 6.54
C PHE A 71 8.93 1.14 6.56
N VAL A 72 8.85 1.71 7.75
CA VAL A 72 8.50 3.10 7.98
C VAL A 72 9.76 3.96 7.98
N VAL A 73 9.81 4.94 7.10
CA VAL A 73 10.79 6.02 7.11
C VAL A 73 10.12 7.27 7.65
N HIS A 74 10.59 7.74 8.80
CA HIS A 74 10.08 8.96 9.41
C HIS A 74 10.83 10.18 8.89
N THR A 75 10.09 11.14 8.37
CA THR A 75 10.59 12.44 7.96
C THR A 75 10.13 13.52 8.95
N ALA A 76 10.40 14.79 8.62
CA ALA A 76 9.95 15.91 9.44
C ALA A 76 8.42 15.99 9.52
N THR A 77 7.74 15.87 8.39
CA THR A 77 6.29 16.09 8.33
C THR A 77 5.47 14.84 8.08
N ARG A 78 6.09 13.73 7.63
CA ARG A 78 5.39 12.51 7.19
C ARG A 78 6.11 11.21 7.56
N SER A 79 5.34 10.13 7.57
CA SER A 79 5.85 8.76 7.70
C SER A 79 5.56 8.00 6.41
N PHE A 80 6.61 7.48 5.77
CA PHE A 80 6.51 6.77 4.49
C PHE A 80 6.63 5.28 4.72
N TRP A 81 5.75 4.50 4.11
CA TRP A 81 5.88 3.04 4.07
C TRP A 81 6.56 2.67 2.77
N VAL A 82 7.75 2.11 2.87
CA VAL A 82 8.63 1.87 1.73
C VAL A 82 9.17 0.46 1.70
N LYS A 83 9.38 -0.05 0.49
CA LYS A 83 10.26 -1.19 0.22
C LYS A 83 11.53 -0.69 -0.41
N LEU A 84 12.68 -1.12 0.12
CA LEU A 84 13.99 -0.64 -0.30
C LEU A 84 14.78 -1.80 -0.92
N TRP A 85 15.28 -1.56 -2.13
CA TRP A 85 16.23 -2.46 -2.79
C TRP A 85 17.58 -1.78 -2.87
N HIS A 86 18.61 -2.47 -2.39
CA HIS A 86 19.98 -1.99 -2.36
C HIS A 86 20.85 -2.71 -3.38
N SER A 87 21.91 -2.03 -3.83
CA SER A 87 22.92 -2.61 -4.72
C SER A 87 23.91 -3.50 -3.95
N SER A 88 24.12 -3.21 -2.67
CA SER A 88 25.13 -3.84 -1.82
C SER A 88 24.59 -4.08 -0.40
N PRO A 89 25.14 -5.07 0.33
CA PRO A 89 24.76 -5.36 1.72
C PRO A 89 25.14 -4.24 2.70
N GLU A 90 26.00 -3.31 2.27
CA GLU A 90 26.38 -2.11 3.03
C GLU A 90 25.27 -1.05 3.05
N MET A 91 24.19 -1.23 2.28
CA MET A 91 23.00 -0.35 2.25
C MET A 91 23.26 1.11 1.86
N THR A 92 24.47 1.42 1.37
CA THR A 92 24.91 2.78 1.00
C THR A 92 24.35 3.29 -0.33
N ARG A 93 23.71 2.42 -1.11
CA ARG A 93 23.09 2.80 -2.39
C ARG A 93 21.76 2.08 -2.59
N VAL A 94 20.70 2.88 -2.77
CA VAL A 94 19.35 2.38 -3.05
C VAL A 94 19.15 2.36 -4.57
N GLU A 95 18.92 1.17 -5.10
CA GLU A 95 18.64 0.95 -6.53
C GLU A 95 17.17 1.14 -6.88
N ARG A 96 16.27 0.96 -5.90
CA ARG A 96 14.83 1.16 -6.06
C ARG A 96 14.22 1.41 -4.69
N ALA A 97 13.31 2.37 -4.63
CA ALA A 97 12.46 2.59 -3.47
C ALA A 97 10.99 2.58 -3.91
N GLN A 98 10.19 1.66 -3.40
CA GLN A 98 8.75 1.65 -3.67
C GLN A 98 8.02 2.28 -2.50
N VAL A 99 7.30 3.37 -2.74
CA VAL A 99 6.45 4.03 -1.74
C VAL A 99 5.05 3.44 -1.82
N ILE A 100 4.68 2.71 -0.79
CA ILE A 100 3.38 2.04 -0.65
C ILE A 100 2.38 2.98 0.01
N GLY A 101 2.82 3.67 1.08
CA GLY A 101 1.98 4.57 1.87
C GLY A 101 2.71 5.85 2.25
N CYS A 102 1.96 6.92 2.43
CA CYS A 102 2.45 8.19 2.94
C CYS A 102 1.43 8.76 3.92
N LEU A 103 1.75 8.70 5.21
CA LEU A 103 0.90 9.20 6.28
C LEU A 103 1.44 10.56 6.76
N PRO A 104 0.57 11.54 7.09
CA PRO A 104 1.00 12.70 7.85
C PRO A 104 1.66 12.23 9.16
N SER A 105 2.74 12.89 9.58
CA SER A 105 3.52 12.46 10.74
C SER A 105 2.64 12.49 11.98
N THR A 106 2.49 11.32 12.58
CA THR A 106 1.79 11.11 13.85
C THR A 106 2.78 11.06 15.02
N ARG A 107 3.95 11.72 14.93
CA ARG A 107 4.91 11.80 16.04
C ARG A 107 4.18 12.31 17.30
N GLY A 108 4.04 11.43 18.30
CA GLY A 108 3.34 11.68 19.55
C GLY A 108 2.00 10.96 19.72
N ILE A 109 1.51 10.21 18.73
CA ILE A 109 0.30 9.39 18.85
C ILE A 109 0.70 7.92 19.02
N GLN A 110 0.59 7.43 20.25
CA GLN A 110 0.64 5.99 20.54
C GLN A 110 -0.70 5.38 20.13
N ILE A 111 -0.72 4.52 19.10
CA ILE A 111 -1.89 3.68 18.83
C ILE A 111 -1.78 2.49 19.77
N LEU A 112 -2.49 2.57 20.90
CA LEU A 112 -2.75 1.43 21.76
C LEU A 112 -3.78 0.56 21.03
N VAL A 113 -3.34 -0.54 20.42
CA VAL A 113 -4.26 -1.60 20.00
C VAL A 113 -4.62 -2.36 21.27
N GLY A 114 -5.70 -1.94 21.93
CA GLY A 114 -6.31 -2.70 23.01
C GLY A 114 -6.98 -3.94 22.42
N ASP A 115 -6.74 -5.10 23.03
CA ASP A 115 -7.39 -6.40 22.74
C ASP A 115 -8.89 -6.40 23.13
N GLU A 116 -9.52 -5.22 23.17
CA GLU A 116 -10.87 -4.98 23.70
C GLU A 116 -11.78 -4.51 22.57
N PHE A 117 -11.81 -5.27 21.48
CA PHE A 117 -13.01 -5.35 20.66
C PHE A 117 -13.72 -6.64 21.09
N ASP A 118 -14.38 -6.55 22.23
CA ASP A 118 -15.42 -7.50 22.62
C ASP A 118 -16.50 -7.39 21.54
N ASP A 119 -16.81 -8.51 20.87
CA ASP A 119 -17.97 -8.71 20.00
C ASP A 119 -19.24 -8.46 20.84
N GLU A 120 -19.57 -7.20 21.16
CA GLU A 120 -20.87 -6.85 21.72
C GLU A 120 -21.89 -6.79 20.56
N GLU A 121 -22.81 -7.74 20.61
CA GLU A 121 -23.84 -8.05 19.63
C GLU A 121 -24.56 -6.80 19.10
N LEU A 122 -24.62 -6.69 17.77
CA LEU A 122 -25.59 -5.82 17.10
C LEU A 122 -26.99 -6.40 17.33
N ASP A 123 -27.71 -5.90 18.34
CA ASP A 123 -29.15 -6.09 18.48
C ASP A 123 -29.86 -5.38 17.31
N GLU A 124 -30.10 -6.12 16.22
CA GLU A 124 -30.92 -5.71 15.08
C GLU A 124 -32.41 -5.90 15.40
N ASP A 125 -33.01 -4.98 16.16
CA ASP A 125 -34.47 -4.80 16.19
C ASP A 125 -34.88 -3.95 14.97
N TYR A 126 -35.08 -4.60 13.82
CA TYR A 126 -35.79 -4.01 12.68
C TYR A 126 -37.30 -4.25 12.83
N ASP A 127 -37.96 -3.33 13.52
CA ASP A 127 -39.40 -3.06 13.36
C ASP A 127 -39.55 -2.17 12.10
N ASP A 128 -39.94 -2.76 10.97
CA ASP A 128 -40.43 -2.03 9.79
C ASP A 128 -41.74 -2.71 9.36
N ASP A 129 -42.80 -2.35 10.07
CA ASP A 129 -44.19 -2.49 9.64
C ASP A 129 -44.57 -1.20 8.88
N ASP A 130 -45.63 -1.28 8.05
CA ASP A 130 -46.20 -0.25 7.16
C ASP A 130 -45.48 0.00 5.80
N THR A 131 -46.08 -0.11 4.61
CA THR A 131 -47.50 -0.07 4.19
C THR A 131 -47.64 -0.61 2.76
N ASP A 132 -48.81 -1.21 2.47
CA ASP A 132 -49.33 -1.62 1.15
C ASP A 132 -49.35 -0.49 0.07
N GLU A 133 -49.25 -0.86 -1.21
CA GLU A 133 -50.25 -0.50 -2.24
C GLU A 133 -49.93 -1.17 -3.60
N ASP A 134 -50.94 -1.88 -4.11
CA ASP A 134 -51.04 -2.48 -5.43
C ASP A 134 -50.82 -1.47 -6.58
N GLU A 135 -50.35 -1.94 -7.75
CA GLU A 135 -51.13 -1.99 -9.01
C GLU A 135 -50.21 -2.24 -10.22
N ASP A 136 -50.74 -3.07 -11.11
CA ASP A 136 -50.21 -3.56 -12.38
C ASP A 136 -49.70 -2.46 -13.33
N ASP A 137 -48.67 -2.78 -14.14
CA ASP A 137 -48.70 -2.42 -15.56
C ASP A 137 -47.87 -3.42 -16.39
N MET A 138 -48.58 -4.22 -17.18
CA MET A 138 -48.05 -4.92 -18.34
C MET A 138 -47.67 -3.89 -19.41
N ASP A 139 -46.48 -3.99 -20.00
CA ASP A 139 -46.38 -3.94 -21.47
C ASP A 139 -45.05 -4.52 -22.00
N SER A 140 -45.20 -5.61 -22.76
CA SER A 140 -44.52 -5.99 -23.99
C SER A 140 -43.03 -5.71 -24.19
N ILE A 141 -42.22 -6.78 -24.36
CA ILE A 141 -41.41 -6.94 -25.58
C ILE A 141 -41.00 -8.42 -25.78
N ASP A 142 -41.71 -9.14 -26.63
CA ASP A 142 -41.26 -10.43 -27.16
C ASP A 142 -40.68 -10.24 -28.57
N ASP A 143 -39.37 -10.43 -28.61
CA ASP A 143 -38.53 -11.06 -29.62
C ASP A 143 -39.22 -11.58 -30.91
N ASP A 144 -38.94 -10.93 -32.05
CA ASP A 144 -38.86 -11.63 -33.34
C ASP A 144 -37.93 -10.86 -34.31
N GLY A 145 -36.62 -11.08 -34.14
CA GLY A 145 -35.57 -10.56 -35.00
C GLY A 145 -35.20 -11.57 -36.10
N GLU A 146 -36.12 -11.83 -37.03
CA GLU A 146 -35.85 -12.71 -38.17
C GLU A 146 -34.85 -12.06 -39.15
N LYS A 147 -33.72 -12.77 -39.34
CA LYS A 147 -32.60 -12.40 -40.20
C LYS A 147 -32.96 -12.55 -41.68
N ASP A 148 -32.99 -11.46 -42.42
CA ASP A 148 -32.77 -11.52 -43.87
C ASP A 148 -31.99 -10.29 -44.35
N THR A 149 -30.78 -10.52 -44.84
CA THR A 149 -30.18 -9.80 -45.98
C THR A 149 -28.82 -10.41 -46.30
N ARG A 150 -28.86 -11.44 -47.13
CA ARG A 150 -27.69 -11.92 -47.87
C ARG A 150 -27.60 -11.16 -49.18
N ARG A 151 -26.58 -10.31 -49.37
CA ARG A 151 -25.80 -10.20 -50.62
C ARG A 151 -24.71 -9.13 -50.59
N GLU A 152 -23.47 -9.60 -50.57
CA GLU A 152 -22.30 -9.04 -51.26
C GLU A 152 -22.49 -9.09 -52.80
N PRO A 153 -21.61 -8.49 -53.63
CA PRO A 153 -20.33 -7.81 -53.33
C PRO A 153 -20.29 -6.30 -53.61
#